data_AF-A0A0T5ZQY4-F1
#
_entry.id   AF-A0A0T5ZQY4-F1
#
_cell.length_a   1.000
_cell.length_b   1.000
_cell.length_c   1.000
_cell.angle_alpha   90.00
_cell.angle_beta   90.00
_cell.angle_gamma   90.00
#
_symmetry.space_group_name_H-M   'P 1'
#
loop_
_entity.id
_entity.type
_entity.pdbx_description
1 polymer ?
#
loop_
_entity_poly.entity_id
_entity_poly.type
_entity_poly.pdbx_seq_one_letter_code
_entity_poly.pdbx_strand_id
1 'polypeptide(L)'
;MEINARTIRSNWLAIYCGVNFPWIIYWVWLKKNKYEVRDYRKDVYWIDLNADIFNSIFRHNQEKLGFRDYVKPYLAKDKTFSVLSKHDIMPFLKEIATLPIRQYRFFKSIYRHQSRMKDC
;
A
#
# COMPACT_ATOMS: atom_id res chain seq x y z
N MET A 1 -11.85 -12.77 -8.00
CA MET A 1 -10.43 -12.38 -8.15
C MET A 1 -10.34 -11.45 -9.35
N GLU A 2 -9.72 -10.28 -9.21
CA GLU A 2 -9.58 -9.28 -10.29
C GLU A 2 -8.14 -9.28 -10.80
N ILE A 3 -7.95 -9.17 -12.12
CA ILE A 3 -6.62 -9.09 -12.74
C ILE A 3 -6.39 -7.65 -13.21
N ASN A 4 -5.43 -6.97 -12.58
CA ASN A 4 -5.02 -5.61 -12.94
C ASN A 4 -3.70 -5.65 -13.71
N ALA A 5 -3.72 -5.39 -15.02
CA ALA A 5 -2.53 -5.36 -15.88
C ALA A 5 -1.70 -4.07 -15.71
N ARG A 6 -1.38 -3.68 -14.48
CA ARG A 6 -0.62 -2.48 -14.13
C ARG A 6 0.21 -2.69 -12.87
N THR A 7 1.28 -1.91 -12.73
CA THR A 7 2.02 -1.85 -11.46
C THR A 7 1.17 -1.18 -10.39
N ILE A 8 1.10 -1.83 -9.23
CA ILE A 8 0.31 -1.36 -8.09
C ILE A 8 1.24 -0.74 -7.04
N ARG A 9 0.67 -0.01 -6.07
CA ARG A 9 1.44 0.66 -5.01
C ARG A 9 2.34 -0.31 -4.23
N SER A 10 1.88 -1.53 -4.00
CA SER A 10 2.64 -2.59 -3.32
C SER A 10 3.76 -3.19 -4.17
N ASN A 11 4.06 -2.66 -5.36
CA ASN A 11 5.20 -3.09 -6.17
C ASN A 11 6.53 -2.99 -5.42
N TRP A 12 6.66 -2.01 -4.53
CA TRP A 12 7.85 -1.87 -3.68
C TRP A 12 8.03 -3.06 -2.73
N LEU A 13 6.93 -3.64 -2.20
CA LEU A 13 7.00 -4.86 -1.38
C LEU A 13 7.61 -6.01 -2.18
N ALA A 14 7.16 -6.21 -3.42
CA ALA A 14 7.68 -7.26 -4.28
C ALA A 14 9.19 -7.10 -4.51
N ILE A 15 9.64 -5.88 -4.82
CA ILE A 15 11.07 -5.57 -5.00
C ILE A 15 11.84 -5.85 -3.70
N TYR A 16 11.33 -5.42 -2.55
CA TYR A 16 11.94 -5.67 -1.24
C TYR A 16 12.05 -7.18 -0.94
N CYS A 17 11.06 -7.97 -1.35
CA CYS A 17 11.08 -9.42 -1.22
C CYS A 17 12.02 -10.11 -2.23
N GLY A 18 12.63 -9.38 -3.16
CA GLY A 18 13.56 -9.90 -4.17
C GLY A 18 12.95 -10.08 -5.57
N VAL A 19 11.69 -9.71 -5.76
CA VAL A 19 10.97 -9.82 -7.04
C VAL A 19 10.94 -8.47 -7.73
N ASN A 20 11.90 -8.24 -8.62
CA ASN A 20 12.05 -6.97 -9.32
C ASN A 20 11.30 -6.96 -10.66
N PHE A 21 10.02 -6.57 -10.64
CA PHE A 21 9.19 -6.52 -11.85
C PHE A 21 9.76 -5.65 -12.99
N PRO A 22 10.27 -4.42 -12.74
CA PRO A 22 10.94 -3.65 -13.79
C PRO A 22 12.10 -4.39 -14.45
N TRP A 23 12.94 -5.06 -13.65
CA TRP A 23 14.04 -5.88 -14.16
C TRP A 23 13.55 -7.07 -14.98
N ILE A 24 12.52 -7.76 -14.50
CA ILE A 24 11.89 -8.89 -15.20
C ILE A 24 11.36 -8.44 -16.57
N ILE A 25 10.62 -7.33 -16.60
CA ILE A 25 10.07 -6.76 -17.84
C ILE A 25 11.23 -6.44 -18.79
N TYR A 26 12.24 -5.71 -18.33
CA TYR A 26 13.42 -5.40 -19.13
C TYR A 26 14.08 -6.65 -19.73
N TRP A 27 14.25 -7.70 -18.92
CA TRP A 27 14.91 -8.93 -19.34
C TRP A 27 14.09 -9.71 -20.38
N VAL A 28 12.77 -9.79 -20.19
CA VAL A 28 11.85 -10.42 -21.15
C VAL A 28 11.85 -9.68 -22.48
N TRP A 29 11.84 -8.35 -22.46
CA TRP A 29 11.90 -7.54 -23.68
C TRP A 29 13.23 -7.70 -24.44
N LEU A 30 14.35 -7.75 -23.73
CA LEU A 30 15.68 -7.82 -24.36
C LEU A 30 16.04 -9.23 -24.85
N LYS A 31 15.84 -10.25 -24.00
CA LYS A 31 16.35 -11.61 -24.22
C LYS A 31 15.29 -12.56 -24.79
N LYS A 32 14.02 -12.12 -24.89
CA LYS A 32 12.84 -12.93 -25.30
C LYS A 32 12.69 -14.26 -24.54
N ASN A 33 13.38 -14.39 -23.41
CA ASN A 33 13.40 -15.60 -22.59
C ASN A 33 12.55 -15.38 -21.34
N LYS A 34 11.95 -16.47 -20.85
CA LYS A 34 11.18 -16.45 -19.61
C LYS A 34 12.13 -16.21 -18.44
N TYR A 35 11.80 -15.23 -17.60
CA TYR A 35 12.49 -15.01 -16.34
C TYR A 35 11.75 -15.78 -15.25
N GLU A 36 12.45 -16.66 -14.54
CA GLU A 36 11.89 -17.42 -13.43
C GLU A 36 12.33 -16.83 -12.09
N VAL A 37 11.35 -16.50 -11.26
CA VAL A 37 11.58 -16.12 -9.86
C VAL A 37 11.67 -17.40 -9.04
N ARG A 38 12.85 -17.72 -8.53
CA ARG A 38 13.09 -18.95 -7.77
C ARG A 38 12.82 -18.80 -6.28
N ASP A 39 13.20 -17.67 -5.71
CA ASP A 39 13.08 -17.39 -4.28
C ASP A 39 12.62 -15.95 -4.03
N TYR A 40 11.92 -15.78 -2.91
CA TYR A 40 11.50 -14.48 -2.40
C TYR A 40 11.41 -14.54 -0.87
N ARG A 41 11.58 -13.38 -0.23
CA ARG A 41 11.44 -13.26 1.23
C ARG A 41 9.98 -13.40 1.64
N LYS A 42 9.73 -14.26 2.62
CA LYS A 42 8.41 -14.49 3.23
C LYS A 42 8.32 -13.70 4.54
N ASP A 43 7.09 -13.58 5.05
CA ASP A 43 6.80 -12.95 6.36
C ASP A 43 7.27 -11.48 6.49
N VAL A 44 7.27 -10.75 5.37
CA VAL A 44 7.60 -9.33 5.32
C VAL A 44 6.34 -8.49 5.53
N TYR A 45 6.38 -7.57 6.49
CA TYR A 45 5.29 -6.62 6.69
C TYR A 45 5.38 -5.45 5.72
N TRP A 46 4.27 -5.13 5.05
CA TRP A 46 4.11 -3.91 4.27
C TRP A 46 3.25 -2.92 5.04
N ILE A 47 3.83 -1.76 5.34
CA ILE A 47 3.22 -0.76 6.23
C ILE A 47 2.88 0.50 5.42
N ASP A 48 1.60 0.83 5.33
CA ASP A 48 1.11 2.11 4.81
C ASP A 48 0.61 2.95 5.99
N LEU A 49 1.49 3.82 6.52
CA LEU A 49 1.22 4.63 7.70
C LEU A 49 -0.07 5.43 7.59
N ASN A 50 -0.37 5.94 6.40
CA ASN A 50 -1.57 6.74 6.21
C ASN A 50 -2.81 5.84 6.30
N ALA A 51 -2.83 4.75 5.53
CA ALA A 51 -3.95 3.81 5.59
C ALA A 51 -4.15 3.25 7.01
N ASP A 52 -3.06 2.94 7.72
CA ASP A 52 -3.09 2.43 9.08
C ASP A 52 -3.68 3.45 10.06
N ILE A 53 -3.27 4.71 10.01
CA ILE A 53 -3.83 5.77 10.85
C ILE A 53 -5.32 5.95 10.55
N PHE A 54 -5.72 5.98 9.27
CA PHE A 54 -7.13 6.12 8.89
C PHE A 54 -7.98 4.95 9.37
N ASN A 55 -7.55 3.71 9.13
CA ASN A 55 -8.29 2.54 9.59
C ASN A 55 -8.34 2.48 11.12
N SER A 56 -7.24 2.81 11.80
CA SER A 56 -7.19 2.86 13.27
C SER A 56 -8.04 3.97 13.89
N ILE A 57 -8.33 5.07 13.19
CA ILE A 57 -9.22 6.11 13.71
C ILE A 57 -10.68 5.81 13.38
N PHE A 58 -10.98 5.43 12.14
CA PHE A 58 -12.35 5.32 11.65
C PHE A 58 -12.97 3.93 11.80
N ARG A 59 -12.15 2.88 11.95
CA ARG A 59 -12.61 1.48 11.91
C ARG A 59 -12.17 0.66 13.12
N HIS A 60 -11.51 1.26 14.11
CA HIS A 60 -11.06 0.55 15.32
C HIS A 60 -12.17 -0.24 16.00
N ASN A 61 -13.37 0.33 16.11
CA ASN A 61 -14.52 -0.32 16.76
C ASN A 61 -15.12 -1.47 15.92
N GLN A 62 -14.70 -1.65 14.68
CA GLN A 62 -15.16 -2.73 13.78
C GLN A 62 -14.13 -3.85 13.64
N GLU A 63 -12.91 -3.64 14.15
CA GLU A 63 -11.80 -4.58 14.03
C GLU A 63 -11.71 -5.47 15.28
N LYS A 64 -11.50 -6.77 15.07
CA LYS A 64 -11.30 -7.75 16.17
C LYS A 64 -9.82 -7.86 16.59
N LEU A 65 -9.03 -6.81 16.35
CA LEU A 65 -7.59 -6.81 16.55
C LEU A 65 -7.24 -6.26 17.94
N GLY A 66 -6.36 -6.95 18.65
CA GLY A 66 -5.83 -6.46 19.92
C GLY A 66 -4.73 -5.42 19.71
N PHE A 67 -4.43 -4.62 20.74
CA PHE A 67 -3.34 -3.62 20.69
C PHE A 67 -1.98 -4.22 20.26
N ARG A 68 -1.69 -5.46 20.69
CA ARG A 68 -0.46 -6.17 20.29
C ARG A 68 -0.40 -6.46 18.80
N ASP A 69 -1.54 -6.75 18.18
CA ASP A 69 -1.61 -7.04 16.74
C ASP A 69 -1.35 -5.78 15.91
N TYR A 70 -1.76 -4.60 16.40
CA TYR A 70 -1.44 -3.31 15.77
C TYR A 70 0.06 -3.00 15.81
N VAL A 71 0.74 -3.32 16.91
CA VAL A 71 2.16 -2.96 17.10
C VAL A 71 3.10 -3.98 16.45
N LYS A 72 2.68 -5.24 16.31
CA LYS A 72 3.50 -6.34 15.78
C LYS A 72 4.19 -6.03 14.44
N PRO A 73 3.53 -5.46 13.40
CA PRO A 73 4.17 -5.11 12.15
C PRO A 73 5.32 -4.10 12.30
N TYR A 74 5.17 -3.15 13.22
CA TYR A 74 6.14 -2.09 13.46
C TYR A 74 7.40 -2.58 14.18
N LEU A 75 7.26 -3.62 15.00
CA LEU A 75 8.38 -4.25 15.70
C LEU A 75 9.06 -5.37 14.90
N ALA A 76 8.43 -5.85 13.82
CA ALA A 76 9.01 -6.90 12.98
C ALA A 76 10.37 -6.49 12.40
N LYS A 77 11.29 -7.46 12.31
CA LYS A 77 12.61 -7.26 11.72
C LYS A 77 12.50 -6.97 10.22
N ASP A 78 11.74 -7.80 9.51
CA ASP A 78 11.52 -7.69 8.08
C ASP A 78 10.24 -6.91 7.80
N LYS A 79 10.43 -5.63 7.46
CA LYS A 79 9.33 -4.71 7.13
C LYS A 79 9.78 -3.70 6.09
N THR A 80 8.82 -3.24 5.31
CA THR A 80 8.99 -2.10 4.42
C THR A 80 7.79 -1.18 4.49
N PHE A 81 8.06 0.12 4.38
CA PHE A 81 7.02 1.13 4.30
C PHE A 81 6.59 1.38 2.85
N SER A 82 5.36 1.83 2.65
CA SER A 82 4.84 2.14 1.32
C SER A 82 5.48 3.37 0.70
N VAL A 83 5.70 4.42 1.50
CA VAL A 83 6.21 5.73 1.02
C VAL A 83 7.32 6.27 1.89
N LEU A 84 7.31 5.99 3.19
CA LEU A 84 8.35 6.43 4.10
C LEU A 84 9.71 5.79 3.73
N SER A 85 10.68 6.60 3.35
CA SER A 85 12.06 6.19 3.12
C SER A 85 13.00 7.07 3.92
N LYS A 86 14.04 6.46 4.51
CA LYS A 86 15.10 7.20 5.22
C LYS A 86 16.00 7.98 4.26
N HIS A 87 16.14 7.50 3.02
CA HIS A 87 17.03 8.08 2.01
C HIS A 87 16.34 9.17 1.19
N ASP A 88 15.01 9.14 1.11
CA ASP A 88 14.22 10.17 0.44
C ASP A 88 12.90 10.38 1.19
N ILE A 89 12.86 11.39 2.04
CA ILE A 89 11.70 11.71 2.87
C ILE A 89 10.68 12.59 2.14
N MET A 90 11.07 13.21 1.01
CA MET A 90 10.24 14.17 0.31
C MET A 90 8.89 13.59 -0.18
N PRO A 91 8.83 12.36 -0.73
CA PRO A 91 7.56 11.72 -1.09
C PRO A 91 6.60 11.59 0.09
N PHE A 92 7.12 11.24 1.26
CA PHE A 92 6.33 11.09 2.48
C PHE A 92 5.74 12.42 2.95
N LEU A 93 6.55 13.50 2.93
CA LEU A 93 6.06 14.84 3.28
C LEU A 93 4.98 15.34 2.30
N LYS A 94 5.17 15.10 0.99
CA LYS A 94 4.16 15.43 -0.02
C LYS A 94 2.87 14.64 0.19
N GLU A 95 2.98 13.37 0.58
CA GLU A 95 1.82 12.57 0.90
C GLU A 95 1.06 13.18 2.08
N ILE A 96 1.73 13.46 3.20
CA ILE A 96 1.12 14.12 4.37
C ILE A 96 0.46 15.45 4.01
N ALA A 97 1.11 16.29 3.18
CA ALA A 97 0.55 17.58 2.78
C ALA A 97 -0.72 17.43 1.92
N THR A 98 -0.82 16.37 1.11
CA THR A 98 -1.96 16.15 0.20
C THR A 98 -3.07 15.28 0.81
N LEU A 99 -2.79 14.60 1.93
CA LEU A 99 -3.76 13.82 2.70
C LEU A 99 -5.10 14.54 2.95
N PRO A 100 -5.14 15.77 3.51
CA PRO A 100 -6.42 16.43 3.82
C PRO A 100 -7.27 16.69 2.58
N ILE A 101 -6.63 17.00 1.44
CA ILE A 101 -7.33 17.25 0.17
C ILE A 101 -7.93 15.95 -0.38
N ARG A 102 -7.16 14.86 -0.36
CA ARG A 102 -7.63 13.54 -0.79
C ARG A 102 -8.79 13.04 0.06
N GLN A 103 -8.71 13.22 1.37
CA GLN A 103 -9.76 12.83 2.32
C GLN A 103 -11.02 13.65 2.11
N TYR A 104 -10.91 14.98 2.02
CA TYR A 104 -12.07 15.83 1.75
C TYR A 104 -12.80 15.40 0.47
N ARG A 105 -12.07 15.10 -0.60
CA ARG A 105 -12.67 14.61 -1.86
C ARG A 105 -13.36 13.26 -1.68
N PHE A 106 -12.77 12.36 -0.92
CA PHE A 106 -13.35 11.04 -0.63
C PHE A 106 -14.65 11.16 0.19
N PHE A 107 -14.64 11.88 1.30
CA PHE A 107 -15.84 12.11 2.12
C PHE A 107 -16.94 12.85 1.34
N LYS A 108 -16.57 13.87 0.55
CA LYS A 108 -17.50 14.58 -0.33
C LYS A 108 -18.13 13.66 -1.39
N SER A 109 -17.35 12.71 -1.91
CA SER A 109 -17.85 11.71 -2.87
C SER A 109 -18.84 10.74 -2.23
N ILE A 110 -18.54 10.25 -1.02
CA ILE A 110 -19.46 9.38 -0.26
C ILE A 110 -20.76 10.13 0.06
N TYR A 111 -20.66 11.36 0.56
CA TYR A 111 -21.83 12.16 0.91
C TYR A 111 -22.73 12.40 -0.32
N ARG A 112 -22.15 12.74 -1.47
CA ARG A 112 -22.90 12.90 -2.73
C ARG A 112 -23.61 11.62 -3.19
N HIS A 113 -22.98 10.46 -3.02
CA HIS A 113 -23.62 9.18 -3.34
C HIS A 113 -24.77 8.84 -2.38
N GLN A 114 -24.61 9.14 -1.08
CA GLN A 114 -25.66 8.94 -0.10
C GLN A 114 -26.86 9.87 -0.29
N SER A 115 -26.63 11.13 -0.69
CA SER A 115 -27.73 12.07 -1.02
C SER A 115 -28.53 11.60 -2.23
N ARG A 116 -27.87 11.13 -3.31
CA ARG A 116 -28.57 10.62 -4.50
C ARG A 116 -29.42 9.36 -4.25
N MET A 117 -29.06 8.53 -3.26
CA MET A 117 -29.85 7.34 -2.91
C MET A 117 -31.04 7.64 -2.00
N LYS A 118 -31.16 8.85 -1.44
CA LYS A 118 -32.32 9.26 -0.64
C LYS A 118 -33.42 9.95 -1.46
N ASP A 119 -33.11 10.32 -2.70
CA ASP A 119 -34.04 10.97 -3.65
C ASP A 119 -34.69 9.96 -4.63
N CYS A 120 -34.52 8.65 -4.41
CA CYS A 120 -35.23 7.55 -5.10
C CYS A 120 -36.01 6.75 -4.07
#